data_AF-A0A8K9Y5A4-F1
#
_entry.id   AF-A0A8K9Y5A4-F1
#
_cell.length_a   1.000
_cell.length_b   1.000
_cell.length_c   1.000
_cell.angle_alpha   90.00
_cell.angle_beta   90.00
_cell.angle_gamma   90.00
#
_symmetry.space_group_name_H-M   'P 1'
#
loop_
_entity.id
_entity.type
_entity.pdbx_description
1 polymer ?
#
loop_
_entity_poly.entity_id
_entity_poly.type
_entity_poly.pdbx_seq_one_letter_code
_entity_poly.pdbx_strand_id
1 'polypeptide(L)'
;MDESETVKRLRLAVHPDFTFRAGQWVDFFIPGMEKVGGFSVCSSPGLLQREGVIELAVKYTEHPPPYLSLQNKHFLFLLCPQCTMDSHVAMRMGGNFFFDPLPPVLTLGRGYNIGSTHLCYSAKNARKTIIDVCKEFPEKFSCDFHITAQTADINQELQPSMNHGRLSEGELRRHVDPNTMLCYLCGPPPMIESVVQTLLSLGLSQDRILFEKWW
;
A
#
# COMPACT_ATOMS: atom_id res chain seq x y z
N MET A 1 -6.44 6.76 14.76
CA MET A 1 -6.91 5.36 14.75
C MET A 1 -5.79 4.53 14.15
N ASP A 2 -5.33 3.50 14.85
CA ASP A 2 -4.19 2.68 14.40
C ASP A 2 -4.64 1.69 13.30
N GLU A 3 -3.80 1.44 12.30
CA GLU A 3 -4.12 0.54 11.18
C GLU A 3 -3.95 -0.94 11.55
N SER A 4 -3.01 -1.22 12.45
CA SER A 4 -2.82 -2.50 13.13
C SER A 4 -1.94 -2.29 14.37
N GLU A 5 -1.70 -3.33 15.17
CA GLU A 5 -0.78 -3.27 16.32
C GLU A 5 0.61 -2.74 15.94
N THR A 6 1.07 -2.99 14.72
CA THR A 6 2.41 -2.62 14.24
C THR A 6 2.37 -1.53 13.19
N VAL A 7 1.21 -1.03 12.76
CA VAL A 7 1.12 0.00 11.71
C VAL A 7 0.26 1.15 12.21
N LYS A 8 0.84 2.35 12.22
CA LYS A 8 0.15 3.57 12.62
C LYS A 8 -0.08 4.48 11.43
N ARG A 9 -1.18 5.23 11.48
CA ARG A 9 -1.48 6.28 10.51
C ARG A 9 -0.88 7.60 10.99
N LEU A 10 -0.04 8.21 10.17
CA LEU A 10 0.48 9.55 10.39
C LEU A 10 -0.19 10.52 9.41
N ARG A 11 -0.85 11.55 9.93
CA ARG A 11 -1.52 12.59 9.12
C ARG A 11 -0.71 13.87 9.17
N LEU A 12 -0.45 14.46 8.01
CA LEU A 12 0.45 15.61 7.88
C LEU A 12 -0.18 16.68 7.00
N ALA A 13 -0.15 17.92 7.47
CA ALA A 13 -0.35 19.08 6.61
C ALA A 13 0.86 19.25 5.70
N VAL A 14 0.60 19.59 4.43
CA VAL A 14 1.64 19.76 3.42
C VAL A 14 1.61 21.16 2.83
N HIS A 15 2.69 21.55 2.17
CA HIS A 15 2.75 22.83 1.46
C HIS A 15 1.64 22.90 0.37
N PRO A 16 1.04 24.07 0.11
CA PRO A 16 -0.01 24.20 -0.91
C PRO A 16 0.36 23.71 -2.32
N ASP A 17 1.64 23.82 -2.69
CA ASP A 17 2.15 23.37 -3.99
C ASP A 17 2.48 21.87 -4.04
N PHE A 18 2.31 21.16 -2.91
CA PHE A 18 2.57 19.73 -2.86
C PHE A 18 1.53 18.97 -3.68
N THR A 19 1.99 18.02 -4.49
CA THR A 19 1.14 17.15 -5.30
C THR A 19 1.68 15.73 -5.29
N PHE A 20 0.79 14.74 -5.41
CA PHE A 20 1.16 13.33 -5.54
C PHE A 20 0.09 12.57 -6.33
N ARG A 21 0.47 11.41 -6.86
CA ARG A 21 -0.43 10.42 -7.46
C ARG A 21 -0.57 9.20 -6.56
N ALA A 22 -1.74 8.55 -6.59
CA ALA A 22 -2.00 7.37 -5.79
C ALA A 22 -0.98 6.26 -6.12
N GLY A 23 -0.33 5.72 -5.09
CA GLY A 23 0.74 4.73 -5.22
C GLY A 23 2.15 5.28 -4.99
N GLN A 24 2.34 6.60 -5.01
CA GLN A 24 3.65 7.20 -4.72
C GLN A 24 3.99 7.18 -3.22
N TRP A 25 5.27 7.32 -2.92
CA TRP A 25 5.80 7.43 -1.56
C TRP A 25 6.52 8.76 -1.34
N VAL A 26 6.86 9.02 -0.08
CA VAL A 26 7.61 10.18 0.37
C VAL A 26 8.86 9.75 1.10
N ASP A 27 9.99 10.33 0.72
CA ASP A 27 11.23 10.27 1.48
C ASP A 27 11.18 11.32 2.58
N PHE A 28 11.32 10.88 3.83
CA PHE A 28 11.37 11.72 5.03
C PHE A 28 12.80 12.03 5.43
N PHE A 29 13.09 13.32 5.47
CA PHE A 29 14.33 13.87 5.98
C PHE A 29 14.06 14.46 7.35
N ILE A 30 14.47 13.73 8.38
CA ILE A 30 14.25 14.14 9.76
C ILE A 30 15.51 14.87 10.25
N PRO A 31 15.39 16.13 10.71
CA PRO A 31 16.53 16.87 11.23
C PRO A 31 17.26 16.09 12.33
N GLY A 32 18.59 16.04 12.25
CA GLY A 32 19.42 15.29 13.21
C GLY A 32 19.56 13.79 12.92
N MET A 33 18.95 13.27 11.85
CA MET A 33 19.18 11.90 11.39
C MET A 33 19.87 11.87 10.03
N GLU A 34 20.90 11.03 9.92
CA GLU A 34 21.63 10.81 8.65
C GLU A 34 20.83 9.95 7.66
N LYS A 35 19.91 9.11 8.16
CA LYS A 35 19.14 8.17 7.34
C LYS A 35 17.79 8.76 6.94
N VAL A 36 17.45 8.55 5.68
CA VAL A 36 16.17 8.92 5.07
C VAL A 36 15.22 7.74 5.16
N GLY A 37 14.01 7.95 5.68
CA GLY A 37 12.96 6.93 5.73
C GLY A 37 11.94 7.12 4.61
N GLY A 38 11.64 6.09 3.82
CA GLY A 38 10.57 6.16 2.82
C GLY A 38 9.25 5.65 3.37
N PHE A 39 8.14 6.33 3.07
CA PHE A 39 6.79 5.93 3.48
C PHE A 39 5.78 6.09 2.35
N SER A 40 4.97 5.05 2.07
CA SER A 40 3.89 5.15 1.10
C SER A 40 2.79 6.11 1.57
N VAL A 41 2.25 6.90 0.64
CA VAL A 41 1.03 7.67 0.89
C VAL A 41 -0.17 6.73 0.85
N CYS A 42 -0.96 6.69 1.93
CA CYS A 42 -2.14 5.83 2.05
C CYS A 42 -3.47 6.59 1.93
N SER A 43 -3.43 7.93 1.81
CA SER A 43 -4.59 8.77 1.47
C SER A 43 -4.78 8.94 -0.04
N SER A 44 -6.01 9.23 -0.48
CA SER A 44 -6.28 9.61 -1.87
C SER A 44 -5.84 11.06 -2.17
N PRO A 45 -5.46 11.39 -3.42
CA PRO A 45 -5.19 12.78 -3.82
C PRO A 45 -6.36 13.74 -3.58
N GLY A 46 -7.59 13.22 -3.54
CA GLY A 46 -8.78 14.01 -3.19
C GLY A 46 -8.77 14.51 -1.74
N LEU A 47 -8.14 13.79 -0.80
CA LEU A 47 -7.98 14.29 0.57
C LEU A 47 -7.08 15.52 0.62
N LEU A 48 -5.97 15.48 -0.11
CA LEU A 48 -5.05 16.61 -0.24
C LEU A 48 -5.76 17.83 -0.84
N GLN A 49 -6.53 17.65 -1.90
CA GLN A 49 -7.26 18.76 -2.54
C GLN A 49 -8.28 19.43 -1.61
N ARG A 50 -8.96 18.64 -0.76
CA ARG A 50 -10.01 19.16 0.14
C ARG A 50 -9.47 19.75 1.43
N GLU A 51 -8.41 19.15 1.98
CA GLU A 51 -7.99 19.39 3.37
C GLU A 51 -6.53 19.82 3.49
N GLY A 52 -5.74 19.82 2.41
CA GLY A 52 -4.31 20.20 2.46
C GLY A 52 -3.44 19.20 3.23
N VAL A 53 -3.88 17.95 3.35
CA VAL A 53 -3.20 16.92 4.15
C VAL A 53 -2.97 15.64 3.36
N ILE A 54 -1.95 14.89 3.77
CA ILE A 54 -1.73 13.50 3.37
C ILE A 54 -1.72 12.57 4.58
N GLU A 55 -1.98 11.29 4.36
CA GLU A 55 -1.85 10.23 5.37
C GLU A 55 -0.81 9.21 4.92
N LEU A 56 0.04 8.79 5.86
CA LEU A 56 1.09 7.78 5.68
C LEU A 56 0.82 6.58 6.58
N ALA A 57 1.12 5.39 6.08
CA ALA A 57 1.11 4.17 6.87
C ALA A 57 2.54 3.85 7.33
N VAL A 58 2.79 3.92 8.64
CA VAL A 58 4.13 3.74 9.22
C VAL A 58 4.16 2.45 10.02
N LYS A 59 4.98 1.49 9.59
CA LYS A 59 5.15 0.19 10.26
C LYS A 59 6.27 0.22 11.29
N TYR A 60 6.03 -0.37 12.45
CA TYR A 60 7.00 -0.65 13.50
C TYR A 60 7.86 -1.86 13.14
N THR A 61 9.17 -1.75 13.36
CA THR A 61 10.15 -2.83 13.13
C THR A 61 11.06 -2.97 14.34
N GLU A 62 11.19 -4.19 14.88
CA GLU A 62 12.06 -4.52 16.02
C GLU A 62 13.56 -4.56 15.66
N HIS A 63 13.89 -4.67 14.37
CA HIS A 63 15.24 -4.49 13.83
C HIS A 63 15.38 -3.21 13.02
N PRO A 64 15.38 -2.06 13.67
CA PRO A 64 16.02 -0.90 13.10
C PRO A 64 17.54 -1.03 13.27
N PRO A 65 18.36 -0.21 12.60
CA PRO A 65 19.77 -0.11 12.96
C PRO A 65 19.93 0.07 14.49
N PRO A 66 21.03 -0.45 15.10
CA PRO A 66 21.14 -0.82 16.52
C PRO A 66 20.91 0.26 17.59
N TYR A 67 20.49 1.47 17.21
CA TYR A 67 20.17 2.60 18.07
C TYR A 67 18.66 2.86 18.26
N LEU A 68 17.80 1.96 17.79
CA LEU A 68 16.34 2.20 17.77
C LEU A 68 15.59 1.04 18.48
N SER A 69 16.14 0.61 19.61
CA SER A 69 15.39 -0.14 20.62
C SER A 69 14.94 0.84 21.70
N LEU A 70 13.63 1.06 21.87
CA LEU A 70 13.07 1.48 23.15
C LEU A 70 11.56 1.22 23.19
N GLN A 71 11.13 0.69 24.34
CA GLN A 71 9.76 0.36 24.66
C GLN A 71 8.88 1.62 24.79
N ASN A 72 7.63 1.47 24.35
CA ASN A 72 6.49 2.37 24.51
C ASN A 72 6.32 3.53 23.50
N LYS A 73 5.32 3.33 22.64
CA LYS A 73 4.24 4.26 22.23
C LYS A 73 4.64 5.74 22.08
N HIS A 74 5.06 6.17 20.88
CA HIS A 74 4.57 7.36 20.15
C HIS A 74 5.32 7.49 18.81
N PHE A 75 4.62 7.34 17.69
CA PHE A 75 5.21 7.46 16.35
C PHE A 75 5.47 8.92 16.01
N LEU A 76 6.57 9.17 15.28
CA LEU A 76 7.22 10.46 14.95
C LEU A 76 8.09 11.08 16.07
N PHE A 77 7.64 11.09 17.33
CA PHE A 77 8.47 11.59 18.46
C PHE A 77 9.71 10.71 18.76
N LEU A 78 9.68 9.43 18.38
CA LEU A 78 10.77 8.48 18.61
C LEU A 78 11.91 8.56 17.59
N LEU A 79 11.74 9.30 16.49
CA LEU A 79 12.75 9.41 15.43
C LEU A 79 13.60 10.68 15.57
N CYS A 80 13.09 11.69 16.25
CA CYS A 80 13.82 12.93 16.54
C CYS A 80 13.37 13.41 17.92
N PRO A 81 14.19 13.25 18.97
CA PRO A 81 13.81 13.67 20.33
C PRO A 81 13.57 15.18 20.46
N GLN A 82 13.89 15.96 19.42
CA GLN A 82 13.67 17.41 19.35
C GLN A 82 12.40 17.79 18.58
N CYS A 83 11.74 16.84 17.91
CA CYS A 83 10.61 17.12 17.04
C CYS A 83 9.31 17.03 17.84
N THR A 84 8.63 18.16 18.01
CA THR A 84 7.30 18.26 18.62
C THR A 84 6.19 18.24 17.57
N MET A 85 4.92 18.14 18.02
CA MET A 85 3.79 18.58 17.19
C MET A 85 4.09 19.98 16.63
N ASP A 86 3.76 20.20 15.35
CA ASP A 86 4.07 21.41 14.56
C ASP A 86 5.52 21.58 14.07
N SER A 87 6.39 20.59 14.30
CA SER A 87 7.72 20.61 13.69
C SER A 87 7.67 20.45 12.18
N HIS A 88 8.42 21.28 11.45
CA HIS A 88 8.58 21.14 10.01
C HIS A 88 9.58 20.03 9.69
N VAL A 89 9.20 19.15 8.77
CA VAL A 89 10.05 18.08 8.22
C VAL A 89 10.18 18.27 6.73
N ALA A 90 11.34 17.91 6.18
CA ALA A 90 11.55 17.94 4.74
C ALA A 90 11.07 16.61 4.13
N MET A 91 10.29 16.72 3.06
CA MET A 91 9.77 15.58 2.30
C MET A 91 10.15 15.72 0.83
N ARG A 92 10.56 14.60 0.22
CA ARG A 92 10.70 14.49 -1.23
C ARG A 92 9.74 13.42 -1.76
N MET A 93 8.96 13.75 -2.78
CA MET A 93 8.15 12.76 -3.48
C MET A 93 9.03 11.80 -4.25
N GLY A 94 8.80 10.51 -4.06
CA GLY A 94 9.48 9.43 -4.74
C GLY A 94 8.50 8.52 -5.46
N GLY A 95 9.01 7.83 -6.48
CA GLY A 95 8.33 6.73 -7.13
C GLY A 95 7.69 7.03 -8.48
N ASN A 96 7.98 6.14 -9.41
CA ASN A 96 7.28 6.00 -10.69
C ASN A 96 6.18 4.92 -10.63
N PHE A 97 5.95 4.35 -9.46
CA PHE A 97 4.84 3.44 -9.19
C PHE A 97 3.64 4.27 -8.77
N PHE A 98 2.72 4.49 -9.68
CA PHE A 98 1.47 5.19 -9.40
C PHE A 98 0.38 4.68 -10.32
N PHE A 99 -0.85 4.77 -9.86
CA PHE A 99 -2.00 4.58 -10.72
C PHE A 99 -2.10 5.77 -11.67
N ASP A 100 -1.95 5.50 -12.98
CA ASP A 100 -2.24 6.45 -14.03
C ASP A 100 -3.59 6.10 -14.66
N PRO A 101 -4.61 6.97 -14.62
CA PRO A 101 -5.84 6.74 -15.37
C PRO A 101 -5.61 6.71 -16.90
N LEU A 102 -4.43 7.14 -17.38
CA LEU A 102 -4.03 7.17 -18.79
C LEU A 102 -2.57 6.67 -18.95
N PRO A 103 -2.30 5.35 -19.02
CA PRO A 103 -0.93 4.84 -19.05
C PRO A 103 -0.14 5.30 -20.30
N PRO A 104 1.19 5.52 -20.18
CA PRO A 104 2.02 6.03 -21.26
C PRO A 104 2.51 4.90 -22.16
N VAL A 105 1.64 4.28 -22.95
CA VAL A 105 1.86 3.69 -24.31
C VAL A 105 0.48 3.23 -24.82
N LEU A 106 -0.41 4.17 -25.14
CA LEU A 106 -1.55 3.92 -26.04
C LEU A 106 -1.87 5.22 -26.80
N THR A 107 -1.00 5.59 -27.74
CA THR A 107 -1.30 6.58 -28.80
C THR A 107 -2.33 6.06 -29.83
N LEU A 108 -3.20 5.12 -29.44
CA LEU A 108 -4.35 4.67 -30.23
C LEU A 108 -5.63 4.73 -29.39
N GLY A 109 -6.13 5.94 -29.13
CA GLY A 109 -7.56 6.26 -29.04
C GLY A 109 -8.47 5.50 -28.05
N ARG A 110 -7.96 4.68 -27.13
CA ARG A 110 -8.76 4.04 -26.07
C ARG A 110 -8.11 4.32 -24.72
N GLY A 111 -8.66 5.29 -24.01
CA GLY A 111 -8.40 5.43 -22.58
C GLY A 111 -8.76 4.13 -21.86
N TYR A 112 -8.04 3.83 -20.78
CA TYR A 112 -8.32 2.65 -19.97
C TYR A 112 -9.50 2.94 -19.05
N ASN A 113 -10.70 2.49 -19.43
CA ASN A 113 -11.82 2.49 -18.49
C ASN A 113 -11.56 1.35 -17.50
N ILE A 114 -11.33 1.70 -16.22
CA ILE A 114 -11.28 0.70 -15.14
C ILE A 114 -12.63 -0.05 -15.17
N GLY A 115 -12.64 -1.27 -15.71
CA GLY A 115 -13.82 -2.11 -15.73
C GLY A 115 -14.16 -2.58 -14.32
N SER A 116 -13.23 -3.34 -13.74
CA SER A 116 -13.29 -3.82 -12.36
C SER A 116 -11.88 -4.00 -11.81
N THR A 117 -11.76 -3.99 -10.48
CA THR A 117 -10.53 -4.23 -9.73
C THR A 117 -10.72 -5.44 -8.84
N HIS A 118 -9.77 -6.36 -8.89
CA HIS A 118 -9.70 -7.48 -7.97
C HIS A 118 -8.46 -7.32 -7.07
N LEU A 119 -8.65 -7.39 -5.76
CA LEU A 119 -7.59 -7.25 -4.77
C LEU A 119 -7.29 -8.61 -4.13
N CYS A 120 -6.07 -9.12 -4.31
CA CYS A 120 -5.58 -10.25 -3.51
C CYS A 120 -4.85 -9.71 -2.28
N TYR A 121 -5.48 -9.76 -1.11
CA TYR A 121 -4.94 -9.20 0.13
C TYR A 121 -4.42 -10.30 1.07
N SER A 122 -3.10 -10.40 1.23
CA SER A 122 -2.47 -11.37 2.16
C SER A 122 -1.94 -10.70 3.42
N ALA A 123 -2.51 -11.05 4.57
CA ALA A 123 -2.10 -10.49 5.86
C ALA A 123 -2.47 -11.38 7.06
N LYS A 124 -2.03 -10.99 8.25
CA LYS A 124 -2.43 -11.68 9.49
C LYS A 124 -3.93 -11.60 9.75
N ASN A 125 -4.55 -10.46 9.46
CA ASN A 125 -5.96 -10.17 9.71
C ASN A 125 -6.60 -9.53 8.47
N ALA A 126 -7.87 -9.83 8.21
CA ALA A 126 -8.65 -9.10 7.22
C ALA A 126 -8.93 -7.65 7.68
N ARG A 127 -9.15 -6.74 6.73
CA ARG A 127 -9.39 -5.32 7.01
C ARG A 127 -10.83 -4.94 6.70
N LYS A 128 -11.53 -4.42 7.71
CA LYS A 128 -12.93 -3.98 7.60
C LYS A 128 -13.13 -2.94 6.49
N THR A 129 -12.21 -1.99 6.33
CA THR A 129 -12.30 -0.97 5.28
C THR A 129 -12.31 -1.54 3.87
N ILE A 130 -11.53 -2.59 3.59
CA ILE A 130 -11.53 -3.26 2.29
C ILE A 130 -12.86 -3.98 2.06
N ILE A 131 -13.36 -4.66 3.10
CA ILE A 131 -14.65 -5.35 3.08
C ILE A 131 -15.79 -4.36 2.78
N ASP A 132 -15.79 -3.21 3.46
CA ASP A 132 -16.82 -2.18 3.30
C ASP A 132 -16.83 -1.64 1.85
N VAL A 133 -15.66 -1.40 1.24
CA VAL A 133 -15.55 -0.98 -0.17
C VAL A 133 -16.08 -2.05 -1.13
N CYS A 134 -15.77 -3.33 -0.90
CA CYS A 134 -16.29 -4.42 -1.74
C CYS A 134 -17.82 -4.54 -1.62
N LYS A 135 -18.38 -4.27 -0.45
CA LYS A 135 -19.84 -4.26 -0.23
C LYS A 135 -20.52 -3.05 -0.84
N GLU A 136 -19.89 -1.89 -0.81
CA GLU A 136 -20.42 -0.65 -1.38
C GLU A 136 -20.39 -0.68 -2.92
N PHE A 137 -19.37 -1.32 -3.50
CA PHE A 137 -19.15 -1.34 -4.95
C PHE A 137 -18.88 -2.75 -5.52
N PRO A 138 -19.81 -3.72 -5.38
CA PRO A 138 -19.58 -5.13 -5.71
C PRO A 138 -19.29 -5.38 -7.20
N GLU A 139 -19.85 -4.55 -8.09
CA GLU A 139 -19.63 -4.63 -9.54
C GLU A 139 -18.23 -4.12 -9.97
N LYS A 140 -17.55 -3.36 -9.09
CA LYS A 140 -16.27 -2.70 -9.40
C LYS A 140 -15.11 -3.23 -8.57
N PHE A 141 -15.36 -3.71 -7.35
CA PHE A 141 -14.34 -4.14 -6.43
C PHE A 141 -14.69 -5.52 -5.88
N SER A 142 -13.75 -6.45 -6.06
CA SER A 142 -13.76 -7.74 -5.42
C SER A 142 -12.44 -7.95 -4.68
N CYS A 143 -12.44 -8.77 -3.65
CA CYS A 143 -11.25 -9.02 -2.85
C CYS A 143 -11.21 -10.44 -2.31
N ASP A 144 -10.07 -11.09 -2.49
CA ASP A 144 -9.73 -12.36 -1.87
C ASP A 144 -8.81 -12.13 -0.68
N PHE A 145 -9.25 -12.54 0.50
CA PHE A 145 -8.48 -12.42 1.74
C PHE A 145 -7.68 -13.70 1.99
N HIS A 146 -6.36 -13.58 2.08
CA HIS A 146 -5.42 -14.66 2.40
C HIS A 146 -4.83 -14.45 3.80
N ILE A 147 -5.42 -15.15 4.78
CA ILE A 147 -5.23 -14.86 6.19
C ILE A 147 -4.26 -15.85 6.83
N THR A 148 -3.15 -15.33 7.37
CA THR A 148 -2.05 -16.17 7.86
C THR A 148 -2.10 -16.50 9.34
N ALA A 149 -2.79 -15.69 10.16
CA ALA A 149 -2.85 -15.86 11.61
C ALA A 149 -3.95 -14.97 12.20
N GLN A 150 -5.22 -15.23 11.86
CA GLN A 150 -6.35 -14.43 12.30
C GLN A 150 -6.40 -14.38 13.83
N THR A 151 -6.24 -13.19 14.42
CA THR A 151 -6.30 -12.97 15.87
C THR A 151 -7.39 -11.99 16.30
N ALA A 152 -7.94 -11.21 15.36
CA ALA A 152 -9.01 -10.26 15.63
C ALA A 152 -10.40 -10.85 15.34
N ASP A 153 -11.41 -10.50 16.14
CA ASP A 153 -12.80 -10.86 15.87
C ASP A 153 -13.29 -10.12 14.62
N ILE A 154 -13.43 -10.86 13.53
CA ILE A 154 -14.12 -10.39 12.32
C ILE A 154 -15.44 -11.14 12.25
N ASN A 155 -16.51 -10.41 11.92
CA ASN A 155 -17.87 -10.95 11.81
C ASN A 155 -17.89 -12.33 11.15
N GLN A 156 -18.54 -13.29 11.80
CA GLN A 156 -18.68 -14.69 11.35
C GLN A 156 -19.20 -14.83 9.91
N GLU A 157 -19.93 -13.84 9.40
CA GLU A 157 -20.47 -13.80 8.03
C GLU A 157 -19.41 -13.76 6.92
N LEU A 158 -18.19 -13.31 7.22
CA LEU A 158 -17.11 -13.14 6.22
C LEU A 158 -16.12 -14.30 6.18
N GLN A 159 -16.19 -15.19 7.17
CA GLN A 159 -15.37 -16.40 7.29
C GLN A 159 -15.41 -17.30 6.04
N PRO A 160 -16.56 -17.50 5.34
CA PRO A 160 -16.62 -18.42 4.20
C PRO A 160 -15.79 -17.96 2.99
N SER A 161 -15.53 -16.67 2.88
CA SER A 161 -14.77 -16.04 1.78
C SER A 161 -13.29 -15.81 2.11
N MET A 162 -12.82 -16.29 3.27
CA MET A 162 -11.44 -16.10 3.71
C MET A 162 -10.62 -17.35 3.40
N ASN A 163 -9.61 -17.19 2.55
CA ASN A 163 -8.62 -18.22 2.28
C ASN A 163 -7.60 -18.26 3.41
N HIS A 164 -7.27 -19.44 3.92
CA HIS A 164 -6.23 -19.61 4.94
C HIS A 164 -4.85 -19.80 4.31
N GLY A 165 -3.86 -19.08 4.83
CA GLY A 165 -2.47 -19.15 4.38
C GLY A 165 -2.05 -17.96 3.50
N ARG A 166 -0.93 -18.12 2.79
CA ARG A 166 -0.39 -17.10 1.88
C ARG A 166 -1.05 -17.24 0.51
N LEU A 167 -1.01 -16.16 -0.28
CA LEU A 167 -1.43 -16.17 -1.67
C LEU A 167 -0.69 -17.27 -2.44
N SER A 168 -1.44 -18.13 -3.13
CA SER A 168 -0.88 -19.24 -3.90
C SER A 168 -0.94 -18.97 -5.40
N GLU A 169 -0.12 -19.69 -6.17
CA GLU A 169 -0.14 -19.63 -7.62
C GLU A 169 -1.51 -20.02 -8.21
N GLY A 170 -2.20 -21.00 -7.60
CA GLY A 170 -3.52 -21.43 -8.06
C GLY A 170 -4.59 -20.34 -7.93
N GLU A 171 -4.45 -19.43 -6.98
CA GLU A 171 -5.34 -18.29 -6.78
C GLU A 171 -5.09 -17.21 -7.85
N LEU A 172 -3.82 -16.91 -8.11
CA LEU A 172 -3.43 -16.00 -9.19
C LEU A 172 -3.95 -16.51 -10.55
N ARG A 173 -3.82 -17.81 -10.82
CA ARG A 173 -4.33 -18.46 -12.04
C ARG A 173 -5.83 -18.28 -12.27
N ARG A 174 -6.63 -18.13 -11.21
CA ARG A 174 -8.09 -17.98 -11.31
C ARG A 174 -8.54 -16.57 -11.66
N HIS A 175 -7.75 -15.56 -11.30
CA HIS A 175 -8.14 -14.15 -11.41
C HIS A 175 -7.38 -13.38 -12.47
N VAL A 176 -6.26 -13.93 -12.95
CA VAL A 176 -5.36 -13.24 -13.87
C VAL A 176 -5.68 -13.59 -15.31
N ASP A 177 -6.12 -12.58 -16.07
CA ASP A 177 -6.18 -12.64 -17.54
C ASP A 177 -4.94 -11.93 -18.13
N PRO A 178 -4.01 -12.66 -18.76
CA PRO A 178 -2.78 -12.10 -19.32
C PRO A 178 -2.99 -11.08 -20.44
N ASN A 179 -4.15 -11.13 -21.11
CA ASN A 179 -4.42 -10.27 -22.25
C ASN A 179 -5.07 -8.95 -21.82
N THR A 180 -5.71 -8.90 -20.66
CA THR A 180 -6.52 -7.74 -20.24
C THR A 180 -6.13 -7.16 -18.89
N MET A 181 -5.35 -7.84 -18.05
CA MET A 181 -5.06 -7.34 -16.71
C MET A 181 -3.79 -6.49 -16.61
N LEU A 182 -3.82 -5.45 -15.78
CA LEU A 182 -2.66 -4.69 -15.32
C LEU A 182 -2.48 -5.00 -13.82
N CYS A 183 -1.30 -5.49 -13.43
CA CYS A 183 -1.06 -5.94 -12.06
C CYS A 183 -0.18 -4.95 -11.30
N TYR A 184 -0.64 -4.57 -10.10
CA TYR A 184 0.11 -3.73 -9.16
C TYR A 184 0.49 -4.57 -7.93
N LEU A 185 1.77 -4.65 -7.61
CA LEU A 185 2.28 -5.45 -6.49
C LEU A 185 2.93 -4.55 -5.44
N CYS A 186 2.55 -4.74 -4.18
CA CYS A 186 3.17 -4.09 -3.03
C CYS A 186 3.32 -5.12 -1.92
N GLY A 187 4.53 -5.24 -1.36
CA GLY A 187 4.80 -6.15 -0.24
C GLY A 187 6.28 -6.51 -0.10
N PRO A 188 6.61 -7.54 0.71
CA PRO A 188 7.99 -7.94 0.95
C PRO A 188 8.69 -8.42 -0.34
N PRO A 189 10.01 -8.18 -0.51
CA PRO A 189 10.73 -8.57 -1.73
C PRO A 189 10.55 -10.05 -2.14
N PRO A 190 10.62 -11.04 -1.22
CA PRO A 190 10.41 -12.44 -1.60
C PRO A 190 9.00 -12.72 -2.15
N MET A 191 7.99 -11.99 -1.65
CA MET A 191 6.62 -12.12 -2.15
C MET A 191 6.51 -11.53 -3.56
N ILE A 192 7.05 -10.32 -3.77
CA ILE A 192 7.04 -9.67 -5.09
C ILE A 192 7.73 -10.54 -6.12
N GLU A 193 8.94 -11.05 -5.80
CA GLU A 193 9.70 -11.91 -6.70
C GLU A 193 8.93 -13.18 -7.07
N SER A 194 8.33 -13.85 -6.08
CA SER A 194 7.51 -15.04 -6.32
C SER A 194 6.30 -14.73 -7.21
N VAL A 195 5.57 -13.65 -6.94
CA VAL A 195 4.35 -13.30 -7.68
C VAL A 195 4.69 -12.84 -9.11
N VAL A 196 5.76 -12.07 -9.30
CA VAL A 196 6.23 -11.68 -10.65
C VAL A 196 6.53 -12.92 -11.48
N GLN A 197 7.26 -13.89 -10.93
CA GLN A 197 7.58 -15.14 -11.65
C GLN A 197 6.31 -15.90 -12.04
N THR A 198 5.31 -15.98 -11.15
CA THR A 198 4.02 -16.56 -11.48
C THR A 198 3.31 -15.79 -12.58
N LEU A 199 3.18 -14.47 -12.49
CA LEU A 199 2.47 -13.68 -13.51
C LEU A 199 3.12 -13.81 -14.90
N LEU A 200 4.45 -13.82 -14.97
CA LEU A 200 5.18 -14.06 -16.21
C LEU A 200 4.92 -15.47 -16.76
N SER A 201 4.87 -16.50 -15.91
CA SER A 201 4.58 -17.87 -16.34
C SER A 201 3.12 -18.07 -16.81
N LEU A 202 2.21 -17.18 -16.39
CA LEU A 202 0.84 -17.09 -16.90
C LEU A 202 0.73 -16.31 -18.21
N GLY A 203 1.81 -15.70 -18.68
CA GLY A 203 1.87 -14.98 -19.95
C GLY A 203 1.58 -13.48 -19.84
N LEU A 204 1.55 -12.88 -18.64
CA LEU A 204 1.56 -11.41 -18.55
C LEU A 204 2.89 -10.88 -19.07
N SER A 205 2.82 -9.80 -19.82
CA SER A 205 4.02 -9.07 -20.23
C SER A 205 4.59 -8.23 -19.08
N GLN A 206 5.91 -8.06 -19.05
CA GLN A 206 6.62 -7.38 -17.96
C GLN A 206 6.17 -5.93 -17.78
N ASP A 207 5.80 -5.23 -18.85
CA ASP A 207 5.30 -3.85 -18.86
C ASP A 207 3.92 -3.72 -18.18
N ARG A 208 3.22 -4.83 -17.95
CA ARG A 208 1.93 -4.89 -17.25
C ARG A 208 2.05 -5.34 -15.79
N ILE A 209 3.27 -5.50 -15.29
CA ILE A 209 3.55 -5.87 -13.90
C ILE A 209 4.29 -4.70 -13.26
N LEU A 210 3.52 -3.86 -12.55
CA LEU A 210 4.02 -2.72 -11.81
C LEU A 210 4.23 -3.15 -10.36
N PHE A 211 5.36 -2.77 -9.76
CA PHE A 211 5.61 -3.08 -8.36
C PHE A 211 6.42 -1.99 -7.66
N GLU A 212 6.20 -1.89 -6.35
CA GLU A 212 7.02 -1.10 -5.45
C GLU A 212 7.91 -2.03 -4.62
N LYS A 213 9.23 -1.83 -4.66
CA LYS A 213 10.20 -2.59 -3.86
C LYS A 213 10.73 -1.72 -2.72
N TRP A 214 10.60 -2.24 -1.50
CA TRP A 214 11.17 -1.68 -0.28
C TRP A 214 12.44 -2.47 0.09
N TRP A 215 13.56 -1.79 0.30
CA TRP A 215 14.88 -2.38 0.65
C TRP A 215 15.28 -2.12 2.10
#